data_AF-A0A953JE87-F1
#
_entry.id   AF-A0A953JE87-F1
#
_cell.length_a   1.000
_cell.length_b   1.000
_cell.length_c   1.000
_cell.angle_alpha   90.00
_cell.angle_beta   90.00
_cell.angle_gamma   90.00
#
_symmetry.space_group_name_H-M   'P 1'
#
loop_
_entity.id
_entity.type
_entity.pdbx_description
1 polymer ?
#
loop_
_entity_poly.entity_id
_entity_poly.type
_entity_poly.pdbx_seq_one_letter_code
_entity_poly.pdbx_strand_id
1 'polypeptide(L)'
;MPALCTSCHDPHGSPEPKLLVKGLSSEFYLQYSDNEYQLCFSCHNRELLQYPDTSHTTGFRDGDRNLHYLHVNKKDKGRNCKACHTMHRGVLPKLIADKVLFGKWELSMHFVKTETGGSCSPGCHKNYHYDRKTSGKAPDPVKSKEKGAKGK
;
A
#
# COMPACT_ATOMS: atom_id res chain seq x y z
N MET A 1 -9.37 -7.51 12.21
CA MET A 1 -9.85 -6.74 13.38
C MET A 1 -10.47 -5.45 12.87
N PRO A 2 -11.62 -5.01 13.37
CA PRO A 2 -12.13 -3.67 13.06
C PRO A 2 -11.15 -2.64 13.60
N ALA A 3 -10.71 -1.71 12.76
CA ALA A 3 -9.84 -0.61 13.16
C ALA A 3 -10.69 0.44 13.91
N LEU A 4 -10.51 0.52 15.23
CA LEU A 4 -11.12 1.58 16.04
C LEU A 4 -10.28 2.85 15.90
N CYS A 5 -10.91 4.02 16.01
CA CYS A 5 -10.19 5.29 16.02
C CYS A 5 -9.10 5.31 17.09
N THR A 6 -9.39 4.71 18.25
CA THR A 6 -8.49 4.61 19.40
C THR A 6 -7.32 3.64 19.20
N SER A 7 -7.33 2.82 18.15
CA SER A 7 -6.18 1.95 17.83
C SER A 7 -4.99 2.75 17.30
N CYS A 8 -5.23 3.95 16.78
CA CYS A 8 -4.18 4.84 16.28
C CYS A 8 -4.15 6.20 16.96
N HIS A 9 -5.26 6.64 17.56
CA HIS A 9 -5.37 7.95 18.21
C HIS A 9 -5.63 7.83 19.72
N ASP A 10 -5.02 8.70 20.52
CA ASP A 10 -5.30 8.87 21.95
C ASP A 10 -6.15 10.13 22.19
N PRO A 11 -7.46 10.00 22.47
CA PRO A 11 -8.33 11.14 22.72
C PRO A 11 -8.00 11.88 24.03
N HIS A 12 -7.26 11.26 24.95
CA HIS A 12 -6.84 11.88 26.21
C HIS A 12 -5.53 12.68 26.07
N GLY A 13 -4.88 12.61 24.91
CA GLY A 13 -3.67 13.37 24.61
C GLY A 13 -2.51 12.45 24.25
N SER A 14 -1.77 12.84 23.23
CA SER A 14 -0.51 12.19 22.85
C SER A 14 0.56 13.25 22.58
N PRO A 15 1.85 12.95 22.85
CA PRO A 15 2.96 13.80 22.42
C PRO A 15 3.12 13.87 20.89
N GLU A 16 2.50 12.96 20.14
CA GLU A 16 2.59 12.94 18.68
C GLU A 16 1.55 13.87 18.02
N PRO A 17 1.86 14.43 16.82
CA PRO A 17 0.91 15.21 16.06
C PRO A 17 -0.41 14.46 15.81
N LYS A 18 -1.52 15.20 15.81
CA LYS A 18 -2.87 14.66 15.54
C LYS A 18 -3.28 13.56 16.53
N LEU A 19 -2.75 13.60 17.75
CA LEU A 19 -3.06 12.66 18.82
C LEU A 19 -2.69 11.21 18.50
N LEU A 20 -1.69 10.95 17.67
CA LEU A 20 -1.33 9.58 17.29
C LEU A 20 -0.66 8.83 18.45
N VAL A 21 -0.91 7.54 18.63
CA VAL A 21 -0.28 6.78 19.74
C VAL A 21 1.22 6.51 19.53
N LYS A 22 1.71 6.69 18.30
CA LYS A 22 3.13 6.57 17.89
C LYS A 22 3.41 7.46 16.68
N GLY A 23 4.69 7.79 16.48
CA GLY A 23 5.16 8.58 15.37
C GLY A 23 4.74 8.05 13.99
N LEU A 24 4.32 8.98 13.14
CA LEU A 24 4.05 8.78 11.73
C LEU A 24 4.34 10.06 10.96
N SER A 25 5.35 10.02 10.09
CA SER A 25 5.71 11.19 9.30
C SER A 25 4.64 11.59 8.27
N SER A 26 4.48 12.89 8.10
CA SER A 26 3.64 13.50 7.07
C SER A 26 4.31 13.60 5.70
N GLU A 27 5.56 13.18 5.57
CA GLU A 27 6.28 13.29 4.30
C GLU A 27 5.81 12.21 3.30
N PHE A 28 5.83 12.56 2.02
CA PHE A 28 5.56 11.60 0.95
C PHE A 28 6.75 10.69 0.70
N TYR A 29 7.94 11.29 0.61
CA TYR A 29 9.21 10.59 0.56
C TYR A 29 9.85 10.57 1.93
N LEU A 30 10.33 9.39 2.32
CA LEU A 30 10.87 9.15 3.64
C LEU A 30 11.91 8.05 3.54
N GLN A 31 13.09 8.30 4.10
CA GLN A 31 14.07 7.24 4.27
C GLN A 31 13.52 6.19 5.22
N TYR A 32 13.67 4.92 4.86
CA TYR A 32 13.23 3.84 5.72
C TYR A 32 14.02 3.88 7.04
N SER A 33 13.29 3.95 8.16
CA SER A 33 13.82 3.69 9.49
C SER A 33 12.70 3.11 10.35
N ASP A 34 13.03 2.29 11.33
CA ASP A 34 12.01 1.71 12.22
C ASP A 34 11.22 2.79 12.98
N ASN A 35 11.82 3.98 13.18
CA ASN A 35 11.20 5.11 13.86
C ASN A 35 10.06 5.74 13.04
N GLU A 36 10.30 5.92 11.75
CA GLU A 36 9.40 6.63 10.82
C GLU A 36 8.09 5.87 10.53
N TYR A 37 8.08 4.56 10.81
CA TYR A 37 6.98 3.64 10.54
C TYR A 37 6.43 3.01 11.83
N GLN A 38 6.77 3.56 13.00
CA GLN A 38 6.42 2.99 14.30
C GLN A 38 4.92 2.74 14.48
N LEU A 39 4.08 3.69 14.04
CA LEU A 39 2.63 3.50 14.13
C LEU A 39 2.17 2.29 13.31
N CYS A 40 2.66 2.15 12.07
CA CYS A 40 2.32 1.03 11.20
C CYS A 40 2.75 -0.31 11.83
N PHE A 41 3.95 -0.33 12.40
CA PHE A 41 4.55 -1.52 13.01
C PHE A 41 4.02 -1.84 14.42
N SER A 42 3.06 -1.07 14.93
CA SER A 42 2.29 -1.49 16.10
C SER A 42 1.46 -2.75 15.83
N CYS A 43 1.08 -2.97 14.56
CA CYS A 43 0.23 -4.09 14.14
C CYS A 43 0.78 -4.86 12.92
N HIS A 44 1.57 -4.22 12.05
CA HIS A 44 2.16 -4.87 10.88
C HIS A 44 3.55 -5.41 11.17
N ASN A 45 3.85 -6.61 10.66
CA ASN A 45 5.19 -7.20 10.79
C ASN A 45 6.22 -6.44 9.92
N ARG A 46 7.33 -6.01 10.54
CA ARG A 46 8.43 -5.29 9.89
C ARG A 46 9.10 -6.08 8.76
N GLU A 47 9.05 -7.41 8.82
CA GLU A 47 9.61 -8.29 7.80
C GLU A 47 9.06 -8.04 6.39
N LEU A 48 7.91 -7.37 6.26
CA LEU A 48 7.38 -6.94 4.96
C LEU A 48 8.33 -5.94 4.24
N LEU A 49 9.23 -5.28 4.98
CA LEU A 49 10.18 -4.27 4.49
C LEU A 49 11.66 -4.63 4.69
N GLN A 50 11.99 -5.74 5.32
CA GLN A 50 13.39 -6.05 5.65
C GLN A 50 14.15 -6.72 4.50
N TYR A 51 13.47 -7.56 3.74
CA TYR A 51 14.12 -8.41 2.73
C TYR A 51 13.72 -7.97 1.31
N PRO A 52 14.71 -7.82 0.38
CA PRO A 52 14.45 -7.50 -1.02
C PRO A 52 13.67 -8.60 -1.74
N ASP A 53 13.79 -9.85 -1.28
CA ASP A 53 13.07 -11.01 -1.79
C ASP A 53 12.40 -11.78 -0.64
N THR A 54 11.21 -12.32 -0.88
CA THR A 54 10.39 -13.05 0.10
C THR A 54 9.30 -13.85 -0.59
N SER A 55 9.00 -15.03 -0.05
CA SER A 55 7.86 -15.85 -0.48
C SER A 55 6.63 -15.72 0.42
N HIS A 56 6.77 -15.16 1.63
CA HIS A 56 5.78 -15.29 2.70
C HIS A 56 5.48 -14.00 3.48
N THR A 57 6.38 -13.01 3.49
CA THR A 57 6.21 -11.81 4.33
C THR A 57 5.25 -10.78 3.72
N THR A 58 4.96 -10.87 2.42
CA THR A 58 3.98 -10.00 1.75
C THR A 58 3.35 -10.68 0.52
N GLY A 59 2.11 -10.29 0.21
CA GLY A 59 1.44 -10.61 -1.05
C GLY A 59 1.74 -9.63 -2.20
N PHE A 60 2.31 -8.46 -1.90
CA PHE A 60 2.76 -7.49 -2.90
C PHE A 60 4.19 -7.80 -3.32
N ARG A 61 4.31 -8.79 -4.20
CA ARG A 61 5.57 -9.30 -4.73
C ARG A 61 5.37 -9.83 -6.16
N ASP A 62 6.42 -9.75 -6.98
CA ASP A 62 6.45 -10.33 -8.33
C ASP A 62 7.41 -11.52 -8.34
N GLY A 63 6.89 -12.74 -8.47
CA GLY A 63 7.63 -13.90 -7.97
C GLY A 63 8.01 -13.70 -6.51
N ASP A 64 9.29 -13.89 -6.16
CA ASP A 64 9.79 -13.62 -4.80
C ASP A 64 10.23 -12.17 -4.59
N ARG A 65 10.27 -11.34 -5.64
CA ARG A 65 10.73 -9.95 -5.51
C ARG A 65 9.76 -9.13 -4.66
N ASN A 66 10.22 -8.65 -3.51
CA ASN A 66 9.40 -7.86 -2.59
C ASN A 66 9.18 -6.44 -3.11
N LEU A 67 7.95 -6.15 -3.56
CA LEU A 67 7.63 -4.83 -4.11
C LEU A 67 7.41 -3.77 -3.03
N HIS A 68 7.10 -4.15 -1.78
CA HIS A 68 7.13 -3.16 -0.68
C HIS A 68 8.56 -2.68 -0.42
N TYR A 69 9.51 -3.61 -0.30
CA TYR A 69 10.92 -3.28 -0.13
C TYR A 69 11.40 -2.33 -1.23
N LEU A 70 11.08 -2.65 -2.49
CA LEU A 70 11.47 -1.84 -3.66
C LEU A 70 11.03 -0.37 -3.58
N HIS A 71 9.86 -0.10 -3.01
CA HIS A 71 9.30 1.25 -2.95
C HIS A 71 9.72 2.00 -1.69
N VAL A 72 9.85 1.31 -0.56
CA VAL A 72 10.12 1.92 0.74
C VAL A 72 11.62 2.07 1.02
N ASN A 73 12.44 1.06 0.70
CA ASN A 73 13.87 1.04 1.00
C ASN A 73 14.73 1.75 -0.06
N LYS A 74 14.28 2.90 -0.59
CA LYS A 74 15.09 3.73 -1.48
C LYS A 74 15.81 4.81 -0.68
N LYS A 75 17.12 4.99 -0.95
CA LYS A 75 17.97 5.98 -0.26
C LYS A 75 17.42 7.41 -0.31
N ASP A 76 16.90 7.86 -1.45
CA ASP A 76 16.47 9.26 -1.60
C ASP A 76 14.94 9.41 -1.69
N LYS A 77 14.25 8.38 -2.17
CA LYS A 77 12.82 8.44 -2.52
C LYS A 77 12.07 7.21 -2.02
N GLY A 78 12.33 6.81 -0.79
CA GLY A 78 11.54 5.79 -0.10
C GLY A 78 10.11 6.30 0.08
N ARG A 79 9.10 5.46 -0.16
CA ARG A 79 7.70 5.87 -0.05
C ARG A 79 7.20 5.61 1.36
N ASN A 80 6.56 6.61 1.95
CA ASN A 80 5.73 6.38 3.13
C ASN A 80 4.54 5.46 2.76
N CYS A 81 4.05 4.63 3.69
CA CYS A 81 2.88 3.77 3.48
C CYS A 81 1.67 4.55 2.91
N LYS A 82 1.47 5.79 3.36
CA LYS A 82 0.37 6.66 2.92
C LYS A 82 0.49 7.15 1.48
N ALA A 83 1.65 6.95 0.84
CA ALA A 83 1.84 7.23 -0.58
C ALA A 83 1.10 6.23 -1.47
N CYS A 84 0.65 5.09 -0.92
CA CYS A 84 -0.15 4.09 -1.63
C CYS A 84 -1.41 3.69 -0.88
N HIS A 85 -1.44 3.77 0.46
CA HIS A 85 -2.56 3.31 1.28
C HIS A 85 -3.37 4.46 1.89
N THR A 86 -4.69 4.30 1.95
CA THR A 86 -5.53 5.08 2.87
C THR A 86 -5.51 4.41 4.24
N MET A 87 -5.30 5.21 5.29
CA MET A 87 -5.14 4.70 6.67
C MET A 87 -6.46 4.69 7.46
N HIS A 88 -7.51 5.27 6.89
CA HIS A 88 -8.84 5.29 7.50
C HIS A 88 -9.78 4.36 6.72
N ARG A 89 -10.75 4.94 6.01
CA ARG A 89 -11.66 4.22 5.13
C ARG A 89 -11.08 4.17 3.72
N GLY A 90 -11.17 3.01 3.10
CA GLY A 90 -10.83 2.79 1.69
C GLY A 90 -11.86 1.89 1.03
N VAL A 91 -12.07 2.09 -0.25
CA VAL A 91 -12.98 1.28 -1.08
C VAL A 91 -12.23 0.23 -1.90
N LEU A 92 -10.94 0.44 -2.15
CA LEU A 92 -10.13 -0.50 -2.92
C LEU A 92 -9.58 -1.62 -2.02
N PRO A 93 -9.30 -2.80 -2.60
CA PRO A 93 -8.72 -3.91 -1.86
C PRO A 93 -7.43 -3.53 -1.14
N LYS A 94 -7.22 -4.10 0.06
CA LYS A 94 -6.02 -3.85 0.88
C LYS A 94 -5.79 -2.38 1.25
N LEU A 95 -6.87 -1.59 1.27
CA LEU A 95 -6.83 -0.16 1.58
C LEU A 95 -5.86 0.63 0.70
N ILE A 96 -5.65 0.19 -0.55
CA ILE A 96 -4.96 1.03 -1.53
C ILE A 96 -5.80 2.29 -1.73
N ALA A 97 -5.16 3.46 -1.71
CA ALA A 97 -5.83 4.71 -1.94
C ALA A 97 -6.24 4.79 -3.41
N ASP A 98 -7.43 5.33 -3.70
CA ASP A 98 -7.82 5.60 -5.09
C ASP A 98 -6.98 6.74 -5.67
N LYS A 99 -6.72 7.74 -4.83
CA LYS A 99 -5.85 8.88 -5.10
C LYS A 99 -4.97 9.22 -3.90
N VAL A 100 -3.80 9.76 -4.16
CA VAL A 100 -2.88 10.30 -3.13
C VAL A 100 -2.43 11.71 -3.50
N LEU A 101 -2.14 12.51 -2.48
CA LEU A 101 -1.62 13.87 -2.68
C LEU A 101 -0.09 13.82 -2.80
N PHE A 102 0.42 14.46 -3.85
CA PHE A 102 1.85 14.71 -4.07
C PHE A 102 2.07 16.20 -4.34
N GLY A 103 2.48 16.94 -3.32
CA GLY A 103 2.47 18.41 -3.36
C GLY A 103 1.05 18.92 -3.55
N LYS A 104 0.79 19.61 -4.67
CA LYS A 104 -0.55 20.13 -5.05
C LYS A 104 -1.32 19.20 -6.00
N TRP A 105 -0.73 18.07 -6.39
CA TRP A 105 -1.28 17.18 -7.40
C TRP A 105 -1.97 15.98 -6.75
N GLU A 106 -3.15 15.62 -7.26
CA GLU A 106 -3.78 14.34 -6.97
C GLU A 106 -3.29 13.29 -7.97
N LEU A 107 -2.62 12.25 -7.48
CA LEU A 107 -2.17 11.13 -8.29
C LEU A 107 -3.13 9.96 -8.08
N SER A 108 -3.83 9.56 -9.15
CA SER A 108 -4.64 8.34 -9.16
C SER A 108 -3.75 7.11 -9.12
N MET A 109 -4.10 6.11 -8.32
CA MET A 109 -3.30 4.87 -8.22
C MET A 109 -3.62 3.85 -9.31
N HIS A 110 -4.86 3.86 -9.82
CA HIS A 110 -5.36 2.92 -10.83
C HIS A 110 -4.98 1.47 -10.51
N PHE A 111 -5.17 1.09 -9.24
CA PHE A 111 -4.82 -0.24 -8.76
C PHE A 111 -5.87 -1.27 -9.19
N VAL A 112 -5.40 -2.36 -9.77
CA VAL A 112 -6.23 -3.52 -10.11
C VAL A 112 -5.65 -4.73 -9.40
N LYS A 113 -6.47 -5.41 -8.60
CA LYS A 113 -6.07 -6.63 -7.89
C LYS A 113 -6.45 -7.86 -8.71
N THR A 114 -5.56 -8.83 -8.77
CA THR A 114 -5.87 -10.19 -9.24
C THR A 114 -5.76 -11.18 -8.09
N GLU A 115 -6.04 -12.46 -8.36
CA GLU A 115 -5.91 -13.50 -7.35
C GLU A 115 -4.45 -13.62 -6.87
N THR A 116 -3.52 -13.67 -7.82
CA THR A 116 -2.09 -13.93 -7.59
C THR A 116 -1.21 -12.70 -7.67
N GLY A 117 -1.77 -11.53 -7.94
CA GLY A 117 -0.98 -10.34 -8.20
C GLY A 117 -1.83 -9.07 -8.35
N GLY A 118 -1.47 -8.26 -9.33
CA GLY A 118 -2.19 -7.03 -9.64
C GLY A 118 -1.44 -6.14 -10.63
N SER A 119 -1.94 -4.92 -10.77
CA SER A 119 -1.28 -3.87 -11.55
C SER A 119 -1.51 -2.51 -10.94
N CYS A 120 -0.55 -1.61 -11.18
CA CYS A 120 -0.63 -0.22 -10.78
C CYS A 120 -0.18 0.66 -11.96
N SER A 121 -0.91 1.74 -12.20
CA SER A 121 -0.50 2.81 -13.12
C SER A 121 -0.59 4.17 -12.43
N PRO A 122 0.15 4.36 -11.31
CA PRO A 122 0.18 5.64 -10.65
C PRO A 122 0.84 6.67 -11.57
N GLY A 123 0.52 7.95 -11.41
CA GLY A 123 1.24 9.03 -12.12
C GLY A 123 2.77 9.05 -11.92
N CYS A 124 3.30 8.20 -11.04
CA CYS A 124 4.73 7.99 -10.80
C CYS A 124 5.45 7.14 -11.86
N HIS A 125 4.77 6.18 -12.50
CA HIS A 125 5.39 5.29 -13.50
C HIS A 125 4.34 4.70 -14.46
N LYS A 126 4.78 4.24 -15.64
CA LYS A 126 3.91 3.51 -16.57
C LYS A 126 3.26 2.29 -15.91
N ASN A 127 2.17 1.79 -16.48
CA ASN A 127 1.50 0.61 -15.95
C ASN A 127 2.47 -0.57 -15.80
N TYR A 128 2.51 -1.14 -14.59
CA TYR A 128 3.25 -2.37 -14.30
C TYR A 128 2.32 -3.41 -13.74
N HIS A 129 2.58 -4.65 -14.14
CA HIS A 129 1.92 -5.85 -13.64
C HIS A 129 2.88 -6.60 -12.72
N TYR A 130 2.31 -7.32 -11.76
CA TYR A 130 3.05 -8.24 -10.92
C TYR A 130 2.21 -9.49 -10.67
N ASP A 131 2.87 -10.64 -10.59
CA ASP A 131 2.24 -11.91 -10.31
C ASP A 131 3.16 -12.82 -9.49
N ARG A 132 2.61 -13.43 -8.43
CA ARG A 132 3.38 -14.29 -7.51
C ARG A 132 3.72 -15.67 -8.09
N LYS A 133 2.97 -16.14 -9.09
CA LYS A 133 3.16 -17.45 -9.73
C LYS A 133 3.89 -17.34 -11.08
N THR A 134 3.69 -16.25 -11.80
CA THR A 134 4.21 -16.03 -13.16
C THR A 134 4.82 -14.64 -13.29
N SER A 135 5.97 -14.43 -12.64
CA SER A 135 6.64 -13.13 -12.58
C SER A 135 6.82 -12.46 -13.95
N GLY A 136 6.57 -11.15 -13.99
CA GLY A 136 6.73 -10.32 -15.17
C GLY A 136 5.68 -10.52 -16.28
N LYS A 137 4.71 -11.43 -16.11
CA LYS A 137 3.58 -11.57 -17.02
C LYS A 137 2.43 -10.67 -16.60
N ALA A 138 1.78 -10.05 -17.59
CA ALA A 138 0.50 -9.42 -17.36
C ALA A 138 -0.50 -10.51 -16.90
N PRO A 139 -1.35 -10.22 -15.91
CA PRO A 139 -2.39 -11.15 -15.52
C PRO A 139 -3.33 -11.39 -16.69
N ASP A 140 -3.84 -12.62 -16.79
CA ASP A 140 -4.91 -12.91 -17.73
C ASP A 140 -6.08 -11.94 -17.46
N PRO A 141 -6.70 -11.35 -18.52
CA PRO A 141 -7.80 -10.43 -18.33
C PRO A 141 -8.89 -11.15 -17.53
N VAL A 142 -9.23 -10.58 -16.37
CA VAL A 142 -10.35 -11.07 -15.56
C VAL A 142 -11.58 -10.94 -16.45
N LYS A 143 -12.13 -12.06 -16.93
CA LYS A 143 -13.43 -12.08 -17.58
C LYS A 143 -14.43 -11.52 -16.59
N SER A 144 -14.80 -10.25 -16.74
CA SER A 144 -15.93 -9.68 -16.02
C SER A 144 -17.11 -10.59 -16.33
N LYS A 145 -17.65 -11.29 -15.34
CA LYS A 145 -18.96 -11.92 -15.49
C LYS A 145 -19.95 -10.77 -15.69
N GLU A 146 -20.23 -10.48 -16.94
CA GLU A 146 -21.33 -9.66 -17.38
C GLU A 146 -22.60 -10.34 -16.84
N LYS A 147 -23.10 -9.87 -15.70
CA LYS A 147 -24.45 -10.22 -15.25
C LYS A 147 -25.40 -9.57 -16.24
N GLY A 148 -25.73 -10.30 -17.29
CA GLY A 148 -26.83 -9.95 -18.19
C GLY A 148 -28.13 -9.90 -17.40
N ALA A 149 -28.48 -8.72 -16.91
CA ALA A 149 -29.83 -8.40 -16.53
C ALA A 149 -30.62 -8.11 -17.82
N LYS A 150 -31.13 -9.16 -18.46
CA LYS A 150 -32.26 -9.01 -19.38
C LYS A 150 -33.54 -9.02 -18.54
N GLY A 151 -34.01 -7.84 -18.21
CA GLY A 151 -35.40 -7.64 -17.83
C GLY A 151 -36.27 -7.81 -19.07
N LYS A 152 -37.36 -8.58 -18.93
CA LYS A 152 -38.53 -8.55 -19.78
C LYS A 152 -39.74 -8.44 -18.87
#